data_AF-A0A925I5D2-F1
#
_entry.id   AF-A0A925I5D2-F1
#
_cell.length_a   1.000
_cell.length_b   1.000
_cell.length_c   1.000
_cell.angle_alpha   90.00
_cell.angle_beta   90.00
_cell.angle_gamma   90.00
#
_symmetry.space_group_name_H-M   'P 1'
#
loop_
_entity.id
_entity.type
_entity.pdbx_description
1 polymer ?
#
loop_
_entity_poly.entity_id
_entity_poly.type
_entity_poly.pdbx_seq_one_letter_code
_entity_poly.pdbx_strand_id
1 'polypeptide(L)'
;NLSDKCAYLVKGGHGSGNFSEDLLFEKGKLVKIYTAKRIPDGEKHGSGCVLSSAITANLAKGVNLKTAISNAKIYIGKFLKSNPTLNGYHF
;
A
#
# COMPACT_ATOMS: atom_id res chain seq x y z
N ASN A 1 6.47 15.98 -17.66
CA ASN A 1 7.11 14.96 -16.80
C ASN A 1 6.12 13.79 -16.61
N LEU A 2 6.56 12.55 -16.36
CA LEU A 2 5.67 11.41 -16.07
C LEU A 2 4.78 11.70 -14.84
N SER A 3 5.32 12.44 -13.87
CA SER A 3 4.60 12.93 -12.69
C SER A 3 3.36 13.77 -13.00
N ASP A 4 3.31 14.39 -14.19
CA ASP A 4 2.21 15.28 -14.60
C ASP A 4 1.09 14.51 -15.31
N LYS A 5 1.41 13.30 -15.80
CA LYS A 5 0.54 12.50 -16.67
C LYS A 5 -0.08 11.30 -15.95
N CYS A 6 0.56 10.80 -14.90
CA CYS A 6 0.11 9.62 -14.17
C CYS A 6 0.12 9.87 -12.66
N ALA A 7 -0.79 9.21 -11.95
CA ALA A 7 -0.72 9.11 -10.50
C ALA A 7 0.41 8.13 -10.11
N TYR A 8 1.09 8.41 -8.99
CA TYR A 8 2.09 7.51 -8.42
C TYR A 8 1.98 7.44 -6.90
N LEU A 9 2.24 6.25 -6.36
CA LEU A 9 2.17 5.95 -4.94
C LEU A 9 3.57 5.62 -4.41
N VAL A 10 4.08 6.45 -3.51
CA VAL A 10 5.34 6.20 -2.80
C VAL A 10 5.01 5.48 -1.49
N LYS A 11 5.55 4.29 -1.28
CA LYS A 11 5.27 3.48 -0.09
C LYS A 11 6.15 3.90 1.08
N GLY A 12 5.58 4.01 2.28
CA GLY A 12 6.33 4.29 3.51
C GLY A 12 7.08 3.10 4.10
N GLY A 13 7.05 1.94 3.43
CA GLY A 13 7.52 0.64 3.91
C GLY A 13 8.81 0.69 4.75
N HIS A 14 9.92 1.18 4.19
CA HIS A 14 11.24 1.21 4.86
C HIS A 14 11.53 2.50 5.64
N GLY A 15 10.53 3.36 5.85
CA GLY A 15 10.68 4.54 6.71
C GLY A 15 10.89 4.18 8.18
N SER A 16 11.27 5.16 8.99
CA SER A 16 11.39 5.04 10.45
C SER A 16 10.10 5.49 11.17
N GLY A 17 10.03 5.27 12.48
CA GLY A 17 8.94 5.75 13.34
C GLY A 17 7.73 4.80 13.46
N ASN A 18 6.73 5.24 14.21
CA ASN A 18 5.58 4.42 14.65
C ASN A 18 4.55 4.12 13.54
N PHE A 19 4.64 4.82 12.41
CA PHE A 19 3.68 4.73 11.32
C PHE A 19 4.37 4.41 9.98
N SER A 20 3.60 3.77 9.10
CA SER A 20 3.93 3.57 7.69
C SER A 20 2.97 4.42 6.87
N GLU A 21 3.51 5.40 6.16
CA GLU A 21 2.75 6.38 5.39
C GLU A 21 2.98 6.17 3.89
N ASP A 22 1.94 5.81 3.15
CA ASP A 22 2.01 5.79 1.69
C ASP A 22 1.50 7.12 1.14
N LEU A 23 2.25 7.73 0.23
CA LEU A 23 2.01 9.06 -0.31
C LEU A 23 1.52 8.96 -1.75
N LEU A 24 0.28 9.36 -2.00
CA LEU A 24 -0.27 9.42 -3.35
C LEU A 24 -0.09 10.82 -3.94
N PHE A 25 0.48 10.84 -5.13
CA PHE A 25 0.64 12.03 -5.93
C PHE A 25 -0.22 11.97 -7.19
N GLU A 26 -0.83 13.09 -7.54
CA GLU A 26 -1.54 13.31 -8.81
C GLU A 26 -1.07 14.65 -9.39
N LYS A 27 -0.70 14.66 -10.67
CA LYS A 27 -0.21 15.87 -11.37
C LYS A 27 0.94 16.58 -10.62
N GLY A 28 1.89 15.78 -10.13
CA GLY A 28 3.04 16.24 -9.35
C GLY A 28 2.75 16.76 -7.95
N LYS A 29 1.50 16.70 -7.46
CA LYS A 29 1.10 17.21 -6.14
C LYS A 29 0.75 16.07 -5.20
N LEU A 30 1.17 16.17 -3.93
CA LEU A 30 0.72 15.27 -2.88
C LEU A 30 -0.77 15.51 -2.64
N VAL A 31 -1.59 14.49 -2.86
CA VAL A 31 -3.06 14.60 -2.74
C VAL A 31 -3.63 13.80 -1.58
N LYS A 32 -2.92 12.77 -1.10
CA LYS A 32 -3.36 11.95 0.02
C LYS A 32 -2.22 11.19 0.67
N ILE A 33 -2.30 11.03 1.99
CA ILE A 33 -1.43 10.16 2.81
C ILE A 33 -2.29 9.02 3.35
N TYR A 34 -1.78 7.78 3.24
CA TYR A 34 -2.40 6.58 3.81
C TYR A 34 -1.53 6.07 4.95
N THR A 35 -1.97 6.37 6.17
CA THR A 35 -1.24 6.06 7.39
C THR A 35 -1.74 4.75 8.00
N ALA A 36 -0.81 3.87 8.36
CA ALA A 36 -1.09 2.69 9.18
C ALA A 36 -0.03 2.59 10.29
N LYS A 37 -0.37 1.98 11.43
CA LYS A 37 0.65 1.64 12.44
C LYS A 37 1.68 0.70 11.82
N ARG A 38 2.96 0.99 12.05
CA ARG A 38 4.04 0.09 11.67
C ARG A 38 3.88 -1.22 12.42
N ILE A 39 4.15 -2.33 11.73
CA ILE A 39 4.08 -3.67 12.30
C ILE A 39 5.51 -4.08 12.61
N PRO A 40 5.90 -4.21 13.89
CA PRO A 40 7.20 -4.77 14.27
C PRO A 40 7.36 -6.16 13.67
N ASP A 41 8.54 -6.46 13.14
CA ASP A 41 8.89 -7.76 12.53
C ASP A 41 7.93 -8.23 11.42
N GLY A 42 7.18 -7.30 10.83
CA GLY A 42 6.17 -7.58 9.81
C GLY A 42 6.75 -7.78 8.40
N GLU A 43 8.01 -8.19 8.27
CA GLU A 43 8.63 -8.40 6.96
C GLU A 43 8.07 -9.65 6.28
N LYS A 44 7.63 -9.48 5.02
CA LYS A 44 7.18 -10.57 4.16
C LYS A 44 7.64 -10.37 2.73
N HIS A 45 8.00 -11.48 2.09
CA HIS A 45 8.30 -11.51 0.67
C HIS A 45 7.07 -11.10 -0.15
N GLY A 46 7.32 -10.40 -1.25
CA GLY A 46 6.27 -10.00 -2.17
C GLY A 46 5.29 -8.95 -1.63
N SER A 47 5.54 -8.33 -0.47
CA SER A 47 4.64 -7.32 0.11
C SER A 47 4.30 -6.17 -0.87
N GLY A 48 5.25 -5.77 -1.71
CA GLY A 48 5.04 -4.83 -2.80
C GLY A 48 4.10 -5.37 -3.89
N CYS A 49 4.32 -6.59 -4.36
CA CYS A 49 3.49 -7.25 -5.37
C CYS A 49 2.07 -7.49 -4.85
N VAL A 50 1.93 -7.86 -3.58
CA VAL A 50 0.63 -8.05 -2.94
C VAL A 50 -0.14 -6.73 -2.86
N LEU A 51 0.52 -5.65 -2.46
CA LEU A 51 -0.10 -4.32 -2.43
C LEU A 51 -0.55 -3.87 -3.83
N SER A 52 0.31 -3.98 -4.85
CA SER A 52 -0.04 -3.57 -6.22
C SER A 52 -1.16 -4.43 -6.82
N SER A 53 -1.15 -5.74 -6.55
CA SER A 53 -2.21 -6.66 -6.97
C SER A 53 -3.54 -6.32 -6.31
N ALA A 54 -3.54 -6.01 -5.01
CA ALA A 54 -4.75 -5.61 -4.29
C ALA A 54 -5.31 -4.27 -4.79
N ILE A 55 -4.47 -3.29 -5.12
CA ILE A 55 -4.91 -2.04 -5.77
C ILE A 55 -5.57 -2.36 -7.12
N THR A 56 -4.89 -3.13 -7.96
CA THR A 56 -5.36 -3.51 -9.30
C THR A 56 -6.71 -4.24 -9.24
N ALA A 57 -6.87 -5.19 -8.31
CA ALA A 57 -8.12 -5.93 -8.13
C ALA A 57 -9.28 -5.04 -7.68
N ASN A 58 -9.02 -4.02 -6.84
CA ASN A 58 -10.05 -3.04 -6.47
C ASN A 58 -10.44 -2.15 -7.66
N LEU A 59 -9.45 -1.67 -8.42
CA LEU A 59 -9.72 -0.88 -9.63
C LEU A 59 -10.54 -1.68 -10.65
N ALA A 60 -10.22 -2.96 -10.86
CA ALA A 60 -10.96 -3.85 -11.75
C ALA A 60 -12.43 -4.06 -11.30
N LYS A 61 -12.72 -3.92 -10.01
CA LYS A 61 -14.08 -3.93 -9.45
C LYS A 61 -14.79 -2.58 -9.57
N GLY A 62 -14.21 -1.59 -10.25
CA GLY A 62 -14.78 -0.25 -10.41
C GLY A 62 -14.59 0.67 -9.20
N VAL A 63 -13.77 0.28 -8.21
CA VAL A 63 -13.46 1.12 -7.05
C VAL A 63 -12.52 2.24 -7.48
N ASN A 64 -12.80 3.48 -7.08
CA ASN A 64 -11.90 4.61 -7.41
C ASN A 64 -10.49 4.43 -6.80
N LEU A 65 -9.48 5.06 -7.41
CA LEU A 65 -8.07 4.89 -7.03
C LEU A 65 -7.79 5.13 -5.54
N LYS A 66 -8.37 6.18 -4.95
CA LYS A 66 -8.10 6.52 -3.54
C LYS A 66 -8.64 5.47 -2.59
N THR A 67 -9.85 4.98 -2.87
CA THR A 67 -10.46 3.88 -2.10
C THR A 67 -9.74 2.56 -2.38
N ALA A 68 -9.31 2.30 -3.62
CA ALA A 68 -8.55 1.09 -3.97
C ALA A 68 -7.23 0.99 -3.19
N ILE A 69 -6.48 2.10 -3.08
CA ILE A 69 -5.26 2.18 -2.27
C ILE A 69 -5.57 1.98 -0.78
N SER A 70 -6.64 2.62 -0.27
CA SER A 70 -7.05 2.44 1.13
C SER A 70 -7.38 0.97 1.44
N ASN A 71 -8.14 0.30 0.58
CA ASN A 71 -8.48 -1.11 0.73
C ASN A 71 -7.24 -2.00 0.66
N ALA A 72 -6.33 -1.71 -0.27
CA ALA A 72 -5.08 -2.43 -0.41
C ALA A 72 -4.13 -2.25 0.79
N LYS A 73 -4.10 -1.05 1.40
CA LYS A 73 -3.34 -0.78 2.64
C LYS A 73 -3.89 -1.62 3.82
N ILE A 74 -5.21 -1.74 3.91
CA ILE A 74 -5.86 -2.60 4.92
C ILE A 74 -5.50 -4.08 4.66
N TYR A 75 -5.60 -4.51 3.41
CA TYR A 75 -5.29 -5.87 3.00
C TYR A 75 -3.84 -6.25 3.33
N ILE A 76 -2.87 -5.43 2.91
CA ILE A 76 -1.45 -5.70 3.19
C ILE A 76 -1.19 -5.71 4.70
N GLY A 77 -1.87 -4.87 5.48
CA GLY A 77 -1.78 -4.90 6.94
C GLY A 77 -2.21 -6.24 7.56
N LYS A 78 -3.25 -6.89 7.00
CA LYS A 78 -3.65 -8.25 7.41
C LYS A 78 -2.64 -9.30 6.96
N PHE A 79 -2.18 -9.21 5.71
CA PHE A 79 -1.16 -10.11 5.15
C PHE A 79 0.13 -10.08 5.98
N LEU A 80 0.65 -8.90 6.34
CA LEU A 80 1.87 -8.77 7.14
C LEU A 80 1.72 -9.34 8.57
N LYS A 81 0.51 -9.31 9.13
CA LYS A 81 0.20 -9.85 10.47
C LYS A 81 -0.17 -11.34 10.47
N SER A 82 -0.23 -12.00 9.31
CA SER A 82 -0.90 -13.29 9.21
C SER A 82 -0.18 -14.42 9.96
N ASN A 83 1.15 -14.38 10.06
CA ASN A 83 2.01 -15.37 10.70
C ASN A 83 3.46 -14.80 10.79
N PRO A 84 4.39 -15.42 11.55
CA PRO A 84 5.76 -14.91 11.73
C PRO A 84 6.75 -15.31 10.62
N THR A 85 6.33 -16.07 9.59
CA THR A 85 7.23 -16.48 8.49
C THR A 85 7.33 -15.39 7.41
N LEU A 86 8.26 -15.54 6.46
CA LEU A 86 8.38 -14.59 5.34
C LEU A 86 7.23 -14.69 4.32
N ASN A 87 6.43 -15.76 4.36
CA ASN A 87 5.25 -15.93 3.52
C ASN A 87 3.99 -15.50 4.29
N GLY A 88 3.06 -14.83 3.61
CA GLY A 88 1.81 -14.40 4.23
C GLY A 88 0.61 -15.23 3.78
N TYR A 89 -0.47 -15.17 4.56
CA TYR A 89 -1.75 -15.73 4.19
C TYR A 89 -2.64 -14.68 3.55
N HIS A 90 -3.46 -15.12 2.60
CA HIS A 90 -4.39 -14.31 1.85
C HIS A 90 -5.82 -14.56 2.34
N PHE A 91 -6.65 -13.52 2.35
CA PHE A 91 -8.02 -13.55 2.89
C PHE A 91 -9.00 -12.87 1.93
#